data_AF-A0A3A0W5C5-F1
#
_entry.id   AF-A0A3A0W5C5-F1
#
_cell.length_a   1.000
_cell.length_b   1.000
_cell.length_c   1.000
_cell.angle_alpha   90.00
_cell.angle_beta   90.00
_cell.angle_gamma   90.00
#
_symmetry.space_group_name_H-M   'P 1'
#
loop_
_entity.id
_entity.type
_entity.pdbx_description
1 polymer ?
#
loop_
_entity_poly.entity_id
_entity_poly.type
_entity_poly.pdbx_seq_one_letter_code
_entity_poly.pdbx_strand_id
1 'polypeptide(L)'
;MKNYKAYLIDLDGTLYKGNEAIDGAKAFIEYLNQQQIPHLYVTNNSTKEPEEVATKLTAMGLDAKATEVVTSALATAEYISEESPGASVYMLGGTGLAKALASHGLELKNDEFVDYVVIGLDEAVTYDKLATATLGVRNGATFISTNKDVSIPKERGFLPGNGAITSVVSVSTGVQPTFIGKPEPIIMTKALEQLDLLGVKPEEVAMVGDLYDTDILSGINVNIDTIHVQTGVTTKAEIEQKDVPPTYSFKDLNEVINELEK
;
A
#
# COMPACT_ATOMS: atom_id res chain seq x y z
N MET A 1 22.50 -13.19 4.82
CA MET A 1 21.06 -13.37 4.47
C MET A 1 20.92 -14.02 3.09
N LYS A 2 19.76 -14.53 2.65
CA LYS A 2 19.56 -14.90 1.22
C LYS A 2 19.68 -13.64 0.35
N ASN A 3 20.29 -13.76 -0.83
CA ASN A 3 20.36 -12.67 -1.80
C ASN A 3 19.11 -12.69 -2.68
N TYR A 4 18.26 -11.67 -2.54
CA TYR A 4 17.05 -11.47 -3.33
C TYR A 4 17.34 -10.70 -4.61
N LYS A 5 16.57 -10.99 -5.66
CA LYS A 5 16.65 -10.27 -6.94
C LYS A 5 15.77 -9.04 -6.99
N ALA A 6 14.80 -8.90 -6.09
CA ALA A 6 14.05 -7.66 -5.94
C ALA A 6 13.51 -7.47 -4.52
N TYR A 7 13.14 -6.23 -4.20
CA TYR A 7 12.54 -5.87 -2.92
C TYR A 7 11.22 -5.13 -3.10
N LEU A 8 10.23 -5.49 -2.30
CA LEU A 8 9.06 -4.66 -2.04
C LEU A 8 9.30 -3.94 -0.71
N ILE A 9 9.10 -2.64 -0.66
CA ILE A 9 9.55 -1.81 0.46
C ILE A 9 8.39 -0.94 0.95
N ASP A 10 8.01 -1.09 2.22
CA ASP A 10 7.10 -0.15 2.87
C ASP A 10 7.74 1.25 3.03
N LEU A 11 6.91 2.28 3.20
CA LEU A 11 7.35 3.66 3.33
C LEU A 11 7.40 4.18 4.77
N ASP A 12 6.24 4.28 5.42
CA ASP A 12 6.05 4.99 6.70
C ASP A 12 6.43 4.08 7.87
N GLY A 13 7.55 4.35 8.54
CA GLY A 13 8.09 3.51 9.61
C GLY A 13 9.26 2.63 9.17
N THR A 14 9.41 2.47 7.85
CA THR A 14 10.50 1.71 7.21
C THR A 14 11.55 2.61 6.58
N LEU A 15 11.16 3.52 5.67
CA LEU A 15 12.09 4.45 5.01
C LEU A 15 12.11 5.84 5.64
N TYR A 16 10.98 6.29 6.19
CA TYR A 16 10.88 7.60 6.82
C TYR A 16 9.85 7.63 7.94
N LYS A 17 9.93 8.66 8.79
CA LYS A 17 8.92 8.99 9.80
C LYS A 17 8.48 10.44 9.62
N GLY A 18 7.26 10.64 9.14
CA GLY A 18 6.76 11.96 8.80
C GLY A 18 7.53 12.57 7.61
N ASN A 19 8.43 13.51 7.90
CA ASN A 19 9.24 14.24 6.91
C ASN A 19 10.75 13.95 7.01
N GLU A 20 11.16 13.04 7.90
CA GLU A 20 12.57 12.70 8.10
C GLU A 20 12.84 11.26 7.69
N ALA A 21 13.90 11.04 6.91
CA ALA A 21 14.36 9.69 6.57
C ALA A 21 14.83 8.96 7.83
N ILE A 22 14.53 7.66 7.89
CA ILE A 22 15.04 6.78 8.94
C ILE A 22 16.52 6.51 8.67
N ASP A 23 17.30 6.35 9.74
CA ASP A 23 18.72 6.02 9.62
C ASP A 23 18.92 4.70 8.86
N GLY A 24 19.89 4.68 7.94
CA GLY A 24 20.13 3.57 7.03
C GLY A 24 19.21 3.51 5.79
N ALA A 25 18.08 4.24 5.74
CA ALA A 25 17.17 4.20 4.58
C ALA A 25 17.86 4.66 3.30
N LYS A 26 18.61 5.77 3.37
CA LYS A 26 19.37 6.29 2.23
C LYS A 26 20.42 5.30 1.75
N ALA A 27 21.22 4.76 2.67
CA ALA A 27 22.26 3.79 2.34
C ALA A 27 21.67 2.51 1.73
N PHE A 28 20.49 2.08 2.20
CA PHE A 28 19.82 0.89 1.68
C PHE A 28 19.35 1.09 0.23
N ILE A 29 18.67 2.20 -0.06
CA ILE A 29 18.25 2.51 -1.43
C ILE A 29 19.45 2.74 -2.35
N GLU A 30 20.49 3.44 -1.89
CA GLU A 30 21.73 3.61 -2.64
C GLU A 30 22.40 2.26 -2.95
N TYR A 31 22.44 1.33 -2.00
CA TYR A 31 22.96 -0.02 -2.21
C TYR A 31 22.17 -0.76 -3.30
N LEU A 32 20.83 -0.78 -3.20
CA LEU A 32 19.99 -1.45 -4.21
C LEU A 32 20.21 -0.86 -5.60
N ASN A 33 20.27 0.47 -5.70
CA ASN A 33 20.53 1.18 -6.96
C ASN A 33 21.93 0.86 -7.54
N GLN A 34 22.97 0.86 -6.70
CA GLN A 34 24.34 0.54 -7.12
C GLN A 34 24.48 -0.90 -7.60
N GLN A 35 23.79 -1.83 -6.95
CA GLN A 35 23.76 -3.25 -7.34
C GLN A 35 22.75 -3.54 -8.46
N GLN A 36 22.03 -2.53 -8.95
CA GLN A 36 20.99 -2.65 -9.97
C GLN A 36 19.90 -3.67 -9.58
N ILE A 37 19.55 -3.74 -8.30
CA ILE A 37 18.50 -4.61 -7.78
C ILE A 37 17.16 -3.87 -7.89
N PRO A 38 16.22 -4.37 -8.72
CA PRO A 38 14.87 -3.81 -8.79
C PRO A 38 14.21 -3.72 -7.42
N HIS A 39 13.52 -2.63 -7.17
CA HIS A 39 12.70 -2.49 -5.97
C HIS A 39 11.48 -1.63 -6.25
N LEU A 40 10.39 -1.93 -5.52
CA LEU A 40 9.15 -1.17 -5.59
C LEU A 40 8.75 -0.70 -4.18
N TYR A 41 8.35 0.55 -4.10
CA TYR A 41 7.78 1.18 -2.91
C TYR A 41 6.28 0.87 -2.85
N VAL A 42 5.85 0.13 -1.82
CA VAL A 42 4.46 -0.33 -1.69
C VAL A 42 3.77 0.37 -0.52
N THR A 43 2.74 1.18 -0.81
CA THR A 43 2.06 1.99 0.21
C THR A 43 0.53 1.87 0.18
N ASN A 44 -0.09 1.82 1.37
CA ASN A 44 -1.54 1.87 1.52
C ASN A 44 -2.14 3.27 1.26
N ASN A 45 -1.31 4.31 1.09
CA ASN A 45 -1.79 5.67 0.86
C ASN A 45 -2.44 5.81 -0.54
N SER A 46 -3.76 6.04 -0.57
CA SER A 46 -4.53 6.25 -1.80
C SER A 46 -4.75 7.74 -2.15
N THR A 47 -4.18 8.66 -1.37
CA THR A 47 -4.40 10.11 -1.58
C THR A 47 -3.41 10.74 -2.53
N LYS A 48 -2.24 10.10 -2.69
CA LYS A 48 -1.09 10.61 -3.44
C LYS A 48 -0.89 9.87 -4.74
N GLU A 49 -0.48 10.61 -5.76
CA GLU A 49 0.02 10.04 -7.01
C GLU A 49 1.43 9.46 -6.82
N PRO A 50 1.83 8.47 -7.63
CA PRO A 50 3.19 7.93 -7.64
C PRO A 50 4.28 9.01 -7.73
N GLU A 51 4.06 10.04 -8.55
CA GLU A 51 4.96 11.17 -8.73
C GLU A 51 5.12 11.99 -7.46
N GLU A 52 4.04 12.20 -6.70
CA GLU A 52 4.10 12.90 -5.42
C GLU A 52 4.88 12.10 -4.38
N VAL A 53 4.69 10.78 -4.35
CA VAL A 53 5.42 9.88 -3.45
C VAL A 53 6.92 9.88 -3.80
N ALA A 54 7.27 9.69 -5.07
CA ALA A 54 8.65 9.73 -5.54
C ALA A 54 9.32 11.09 -5.27
N THR A 55 8.58 12.20 -5.46
CA THR A 55 9.07 13.55 -5.13
C THR A 55 9.37 13.69 -3.64
N LYS A 56 8.50 13.15 -2.77
CA LYS A 56 8.71 13.16 -1.32
C LYS A 56 9.96 12.36 -0.94
N LEU A 57 10.14 11.17 -1.50
CA LEU A 57 11.31 10.33 -1.27
C LEU A 57 12.60 11.02 -1.74
N THR A 58 12.58 11.61 -2.93
CA THR A 58 13.72 12.36 -3.49
C THR A 58 14.09 13.56 -2.63
N ALA A 59 13.11 14.28 -2.08
CA ALA A 59 13.34 15.39 -1.16
C ALA A 59 14.04 14.96 0.14
N MET A 60 13.94 13.68 0.53
CA MET A 60 14.64 13.08 1.65
C MET A 60 16.01 12.48 1.26
N GLY A 61 16.41 12.61 -0.01
CA GLY A 61 17.66 12.07 -0.53
C GLY A 61 17.61 10.58 -0.90
N LEU A 62 16.40 10.01 -1.06
CA LEU A 62 16.16 8.67 -1.57
C LEU A 62 15.89 8.76 -3.07
N ASP A 63 16.79 8.24 -3.91
CA ASP A 63 16.62 8.25 -5.37
C ASP A 63 15.47 7.30 -5.74
N ALA A 64 14.32 7.87 -6.08
CA ALA A 64 13.07 7.15 -6.33
C ALA A 64 12.34 7.70 -7.57
N LYS A 65 11.79 6.80 -8.37
CA LYS A 65 11.01 7.11 -9.57
C LYS A 65 9.54 6.79 -9.37
N ALA A 66 8.66 7.53 -10.05
CA ALA A 66 7.22 7.26 -10.01
C ALA A 66 6.88 5.81 -10.46
N THR A 67 7.64 5.28 -11.42
CA THR A 67 7.50 3.89 -11.90
C THR A 67 7.85 2.84 -10.86
N GLU A 68 8.54 3.22 -9.77
CA GLU A 68 8.91 2.33 -8.68
C GLU A 68 7.86 2.38 -7.55
N VAL A 69 6.77 3.15 -7.67
CA VAL A 69 5.77 3.31 -6.61
C VAL A 69 4.49 2.58 -6.96
N VAL A 70 4.07 1.67 -6.07
CA VAL A 70 2.79 0.99 -6.09
C VAL A 70 1.93 1.50 -4.93
N THR A 71 0.87 2.25 -5.26
CA THR A 71 -0.09 2.73 -4.26
C THR A 71 -1.34 1.86 -4.25
N SER A 72 -2.05 1.84 -3.12
CA SER A 72 -3.36 1.18 -3.05
C SER A 72 -4.38 1.75 -4.04
N ALA A 73 -4.26 3.03 -4.41
CA ALA A 73 -5.10 3.64 -5.46
C ALA A 73 -4.83 3.04 -6.84
N LEU A 74 -3.56 2.90 -7.24
CA LEU A 74 -3.18 2.26 -8.51
C LEU A 74 -3.63 0.80 -8.54
N ALA A 75 -3.30 0.04 -7.49
CA ALA A 75 -3.68 -1.37 -7.42
C ALA A 75 -5.20 -1.56 -7.46
N THR A 76 -5.97 -0.63 -6.88
CA THR A 76 -7.45 -0.65 -6.97
C THR A 76 -7.92 -0.41 -8.40
N ALA A 77 -7.36 0.57 -9.09
CA ALA A 77 -7.75 0.89 -10.46
C ALA A 77 -7.41 -0.24 -11.44
N GLU A 78 -6.23 -0.84 -11.30
CA GLU A 78 -5.79 -1.99 -12.09
C GLU A 78 -6.65 -3.23 -11.82
N TYR A 79 -6.94 -3.51 -10.54
CA TYR A 79 -7.84 -4.61 -10.15
C TYR A 79 -9.23 -4.48 -10.82
N ILE A 80 -9.83 -3.29 -10.79
CA ILE A 80 -11.15 -3.06 -11.40
C ILE A 80 -11.06 -3.12 -12.92
N SER A 81 -10.04 -2.52 -13.54
CA SER A 81 -9.96 -2.43 -15.00
C SER A 81 -9.66 -3.76 -15.68
N GLU A 82 -8.97 -4.68 -15.00
CA GLU A 82 -8.79 -6.05 -15.48
C GLU A 82 -10.07 -6.89 -15.38
N GLU A 83 -10.82 -6.73 -14.29
CA GLU A 83 -12.07 -7.46 -14.07
C GLU A 83 -13.19 -6.93 -14.96
N SER A 84 -13.32 -5.59 -15.04
CA SER A 84 -14.39 -4.89 -15.76
C SER A 84 -13.85 -3.64 -16.49
N PRO A 85 -13.26 -3.80 -17.68
CA PRO A 85 -12.75 -2.68 -18.48
C PRO A 85 -13.83 -1.63 -18.77
N GLY A 86 -13.53 -0.36 -18.47
CA GLY A 86 -14.45 0.75 -18.73
C GLY A 86 -15.64 0.86 -17.76
N ALA A 87 -15.61 0.12 -16.64
CA ALA A 87 -16.67 0.16 -15.64
C ALA A 87 -16.88 1.56 -15.05
N SER A 88 -18.12 1.83 -14.64
CA SER A 88 -18.49 3.05 -13.96
C SER A 88 -18.26 2.95 -12.45
N VAL A 89 -17.70 4.02 -11.87
CA VAL A 89 -17.24 4.04 -10.49
C VAL A 89 -17.75 5.29 -9.77
N TYR A 90 -18.40 5.10 -8.63
CA TYR A 90 -18.57 6.15 -7.65
C TYR A 90 -17.45 6.04 -6.62
N MET A 91 -16.69 7.12 -6.41
CA MET A 91 -15.57 7.11 -5.47
C MET A 91 -15.70 8.13 -4.35
N LEU A 92 -15.26 7.73 -3.16
CA LEU A 92 -14.86 8.64 -2.09
C LEU A 92 -13.34 8.57 -2.01
N GLY A 93 -12.66 9.71 -2.11
CA GLY A 93 -11.21 9.75 -1.97
C GLY A 93 -10.58 11.03 -2.48
N GLY A 94 -9.27 11.15 -2.24
CA GLY A 94 -8.44 12.24 -2.75
C GLY A 94 -8.13 12.15 -4.26
N THR A 95 -7.33 13.10 -4.72
CA THR A 95 -6.92 13.23 -6.14
C THR A 95 -6.14 12.04 -6.66
N GLY A 96 -5.31 11.40 -5.82
CA GLY A 96 -4.57 10.20 -6.20
C GLY A 96 -5.49 9.06 -6.67
N LEU A 97 -6.56 8.78 -5.93
CA LEU A 97 -7.56 7.76 -6.31
C LEU A 97 -8.30 8.14 -7.60
N ALA A 98 -8.77 9.38 -7.70
CA ALA A 98 -9.49 9.85 -8.89
C ALA A 98 -8.66 9.70 -10.17
N LYS A 99 -7.39 10.10 -10.11
CA LYS A 99 -6.47 9.99 -11.25
C LYS A 99 -6.10 8.56 -11.58
N ALA A 100 -5.87 7.71 -10.58
CA ALA A 100 -5.59 6.30 -10.79
C ALA A 100 -6.74 5.59 -11.51
N LEU A 101 -7.99 5.81 -11.06
CA LEU A 101 -9.17 5.23 -11.70
C LEU A 101 -9.32 5.73 -13.16
N ALA A 102 -9.20 7.04 -13.36
CA ALA A 102 -9.33 7.65 -14.70
C ALA A 102 -8.23 7.20 -15.66
N SER A 103 -6.99 7.04 -15.20
CA SER A 103 -5.86 6.61 -16.05
C SER A 103 -5.99 5.15 -16.51
N HIS A 104 -6.77 4.33 -15.79
CA HIS A 104 -7.09 2.96 -16.16
C HIS A 104 -8.42 2.85 -16.95
N GLY A 105 -8.93 3.97 -17.45
CA GLY A 105 -10.10 4.01 -18.34
C GLY A 105 -11.44 3.79 -17.64
N LEU A 106 -11.50 3.89 -16.31
CA LEU A 106 -12.73 3.76 -15.55
C LEU A 106 -13.54 5.07 -15.59
N GLU A 107 -14.86 4.95 -15.68
CA GLU A 107 -15.77 6.10 -15.80
C GLU A 107 -16.20 6.59 -14.42
N LEU A 108 -15.66 7.72 -13.96
CA LEU A 108 -16.08 8.32 -12.69
C LEU A 108 -17.45 8.98 -12.81
N LYS A 109 -18.40 8.55 -11.97
CA LYS A 109 -19.75 9.12 -11.86
C LYS A 109 -19.99 9.69 -10.46
N ASN A 110 -21.02 10.53 -10.34
CA ASN A 110 -21.40 11.21 -9.10
C ASN A 110 -22.82 10.85 -8.64
N ASP A 111 -23.29 9.64 -8.98
CA ASP A 111 -24.60 9.12 -8.62
C ASP A 111 -24.50 7.66 -8.15
N GLU A 112 -25.62 7.11 -7.66
CA GLU A 112 -25.71 5.76 -7.10
C GLU A 112 -25.91 4.63 -8.14
N PHE A 113 -25.87 4.93 -9.45
CA PHE A 113 -26.05 3.95 -10.52
C PHE A 113 -24.71 3.66 -11.20
N VAL A 114 -23.86 2.94 -10.46
CA VAL A 114 -22.50 2.60 -10.85
C VAL A 114 -22.24 1.11 -10.70
N ASP A 115 -21.23 0.61 -11.41
CA ASP A 115 -20.81 -0.78 -11.32
C ASP A 115 -19.99 -1.02 -10.03
N TYR A 116 -19.21 -0.03 -9.60
CA TYR A 116 -18.36 -0.09 -8.41
C TYR A 116 -18.53 1.12 -7.50
N VAL A 117 -18.50 0.88 -6.20
CA VAL A 117 -18.30 1.92 -5.17
C VAL A 117 -16.92 1.71 -4.56
N VAL A 118 -16.05 2.72 -4.69
CA VAL A 118 -14.66 2.66 -4.20
C VAL A 118 -14.42 3.69 -3.11
N ILE A 119 -13.96 3.26 -1.93
CA ILE A 119 -13.65 4.16 -0.82
C ILE A 119 -12.15 4.14 -0.53
N GLY A 120 -11.50 5.27 -0.82
CA GLY A 120 -10.21 5.65 -0.28
C GLY A 120 -10.35 6.79 0.73
N LEU A 121 -9.22 7.19 1.34
CA LEU A 121 -9.24 8.26 2.34
C LEU A 121 -9.72 9.56 1.70
N ASP A 122 -10.85 10.08 2.21
CA ASP A 122 -11.45 11.36 1.84
C ASP A 122 -11.55 12.27 3.06
N GLU A 123 -10.60 13.20 3.22
CA GLU A 123 -10.62 14.18 4.31
C GLU A 123 -11.76 15.21 4.17
N ALA A 124 -12.39 15.28 2.99
CA ALA A 124 -13.54 16.13 2.68
C ALA A 124 -14.83 15.30 2.55
N VAL A 125 -14.90 14.15 3.22
CA VAL A 125 -16.10 13.30 3.24
C VAL A 125 -17.28 14.05 3.87
N THR A 126 -18.46 13.87 3.29
CA THR A 126 -19.72 14.43 3.79
C THR A 126 -20.75 13.33 3.97
N TYR A 127 -21.82 13.62 4.72
CA TYR A 127 -22.95 12.69 4.84
C TYR A 127 -23.54 12.33 3.47
N ASP A 128 -23.67 13.31 2.59
CA ASP A 128 -24.23 13.11 1.25
C ASP A 128 -23.39 12.11 0.42
N LYS A 129 -22.05 12.26 0.43
CA LYS A 129 -21.16 11.28 -0.21
C LYS A 129 -21.34 9.87 0.33
N LEU A 130 -21.43 9.73 1.66
CA LEU A 130 -21.64 8.44 2.32
C LEU A 130 -23.02 7.86 1.99
N ALA A 131 -24.04 8.70 1.86
CA ALA A 131 -25.38 8.30 1.47
C ALA A 131 -25.39 7.77 0.02
N THR A 132 -24.77 8.48 -0.93
CA THR A 132 -24.63 8.01 -2.32
C THR A 132 -23.86 6.70 -2.40
N ALA A 133 -22.74 6.57 -1.69
CA ALA A 133 -22.00 5.30 -1.62
C ALA A 133 -22.87 4.16 -1.06
N THR A 134 -23.62 4.42 0.03
CA THR A 134 -24.54 3.45 0.64
C THR A 134 -25.62 3.01 -0.34
N LEU A 135 -26.21 3.95 -1.09
CA LEU A 135 -27.23 3.65 -2.09
C LEU A 135 -26.63 2.85 -3.25
N GLY A 136 -25.45 3.22 -3.74
CA GLY A 136 -24.76 2.47 -4.79
C GLY A 136 -24.51 1.02 -4.42
N VAL A 137 -24.00 0.76 -3.22
CA VAL A 137 -23.80 -0.60 -2.71
C VAL A 137 -25.13 -1.36 -2.59
N ARG A 138 -26.20 -0.72 -2.11
CA ARG A 138 -27.53 -1.35 -2.04
C ARG A 138 -28.16 -1.61 -3.40
N ASN A 139 -27.81 -0.80 -4.41
CA ASN A 139 -28.21 -1.00 -5.80
C ASN A 139 -27.42 -2.13 -6.49
N GLY A 140 -26.46 -2.73 -5.80
CA GLY A 140 -25.70 -3.89 -6.27
C GLY A 140 -24.31 -3.57 -6.81
N ALA A 141 -23.83 -2.33 -6.67
CA ALA A 141 -22.45 -1.99 -7.02
C ALA A 141 -21.46 -2.81 -6.19
N THR A 142 -20.39 -3.30 -6.81
CA THR A 142 -19.31 -3.99 -6.10
C THR A 142 -18.61 -3.01 -5.16
N PHE A 143 -18.50 -3.38 -3.88
CA PHE A 143 -17.97 -2.50 -2.85
C PHE A 143 -16.48 -2.76 -2.60
N ILE A 144 -15.64 -1.76 -2.86
CA ILE A 144 -14.18 -1.84 -2.72
C ILE A 144 -13.68 -0.74 -1.78
N SER A 145 -12.66 -1.05 -0.99
CA SER A 145 -11.93 -0.09 -0.17
C SER A 145 -10.43 -0.20 -0.40
N THR A 146 -9.74 0.93 -0.57
CA THR A 146 -8.32 0.94 -0.96
C THR A 146 -7.43 0.36 0.14
N ASN A 147 -7.76 0.54 1.41
CA ASN A 147 -7.06 -0.06 2.55
C ASN A 147 -7.97 -0.10 3.79
N LYS A 148 -7.57 -0.89 4.80
CA LYS A 148 -8.33 -1.08 6.06
C LYS A 148 -7.83 -0.24 7.23
N ASP A 149 -6.94 0.73 7.00
CA ASP A 149 -6.29 1.50 8.06
C ASP A 149 -7.33 2.31 8.85
N VAL A 150 -7.47 1.99 10.14
CA VAL A 150 -8.51 2.60 11.00
C VAL A 150 -8.12 4.02 11.43
N SER A 151 -6.82 4.29 11.54
CA SER A 151 -6.30 5.58 11.99
C SER A 151 -5.05 6.00 11.23
N ILE A 152 -4.86 7.31 11.06
CA ILE A 152 -3.68 7.91 10.41
C ILE A 152 -3.00 8.85 11.40
N PRO A 153 -1.67 8.72 11.60
CA PRO A 153 -0.92 9.65 12.44
C PRO A 153 -0.78 11.01 11.75
N LYS A 154 -1.20 12.09 12.43
CA LYS A 154 -0.91 13.49 12.06
C LYS A 154 -0.35 14.25 13.26
N GLU A 155 0.15 15.48 13.04
CA GLU A 155 0.72 16.33 14.11
C GLU A 155 -0.22 16.52 15.30
N ARG A 156 -1.53 16.63 15.06
CA ARG A 156 -2.56 16.81 16.10
C ARG A 156 -3.03 15.51 16.76
N GLY A 157 -2.42 14.37 16.42
CA GLY A 157 -2.78 13.03 16.91
C GLY A 157 -3.33 12.10 15.83
N PHE A 158 -3.90 10.99 16.27
CA PHE A 158 -4.48 9.96 15.41
C PHE A 158 -5.85 10.41 14.88
N LEU A 159 -5.97 10.50 13.56
CA LEU A 159 -7.22 10.84 12.88
C LEU A 159 -7.87 9.61 12.26
N PRO A 160 -9.18 9.64 11.95
CA PRO A 160 -9.83 8.55 11.23
C PRO A 160 -9.12 8.23 9.91
N GLY A 161 -8.79 6.96 9.72
CA GLY A 161 -8.25 6.43 8.47
C GLY A 161 -9.34 5.96 7.51
N ASN A 162 -8.93 5.38 6.39
CA ASN A 162 -9.85 4.93 5.36
C ASN A 162 -10.79 3.81 5.84
N GLY A 163 -10.28 2.87 6.64
CA GLY A 163 -11.06 1.80 7.22
C GLY A 163 -12.20 2.32 8.10
N ALA A 164 -11.96 3.42 8.84
CA ALA A 164 -12.99 4.06 9.65
C ALA A 164 -14.09 4.70 8.78
N ILE A 165 -13.72 5.39 7.70
CA ILE A 165 -14.70 5.97 6.75
C ILE A 165 -15.51 4.85 6.06
N THR A 166 -14.81 3.82 5.58
CA THR A 166 -15.39 2.64 4.93
C THR A 166 -16.39 1.92 5.84
N SER A 167 -16.11 1.86 7.16
CA SER A 167 -16.98 1.20 8.13
C SER A 167 -18.40 1.79 8.17
N VAL A 168 -18.57 3.09 7.89
CA VAL A 168 -19.89 3.73 7.90
C VAL A 168 -20.80 3.13 6.84
N VAL A 169 -20.27 2.92 5.63
CA VAL A 169 -21.00 2.30 4.53
C VAL A 169 -21.20 0.80 4.81
N SER A 170 -20.14 0.09 5.22
CA SER A 170 -20.20 -1.35 5.54
C SER A 170 -21.25 -1.68 6.60
N VAL A 171 -21.29 -0.92 7.70
CA VAL A 171 -22.28 -1.11 8.78
C VAL A 171 -23.69 -0.77 8.31
N SER A 172 -23.85 0.29 7.52
CA SER A 172 -25.16 0.73 7.02
C SER A 172 -25.77 -0.24 6.00
N THR A 173 -24.94 -0.85 5.16
CA THR A 173 -25.39 -1.77 4.10
C THR A 173 -25.39 -3.23 4.54
N GLY A 174 -24.61 -3.59 5.57
CA GLY A 174 -24.33 -4.98 5.94
C GLY A 174 -23.38 -5.69 4.98
N VAL A 175 -22.82 -4.99 3.99
CA VAL A 175 -21.94 -5.53 2.96
C VAL A 175 -20.49 -5.20 3.31
N GLN A 176 -19.64 -6.21 3.39
CA GLN A 176 -18.20 -6.01 3.58
C GLN A 176 -17.54 -5.64 2.24
N PRO A 177 -16.63 -4.66 2.23
CA PRO A 177 -15.88 -4.33 1.03
C PRO A 177 -14.80 -5.37 0.77
N THR A 178 -14.38 -5.48 -0.48
CA THR A 178 -13.07 -6.05 -0.82
C THR A 178 -12.00 -5.00 -0.51
N PHE A 179 -11.04 -5.33 0.35
CA PHE A 179 -9.89 -4.48 0.63
C PHE A 179 -8.74 -4.78 -0.34
N ILE A 180 -8.05 -3.75 -0.82
CA ILE A 180 -6.98 -3.90 -1.83
C ILE A 180 -5.57 -3.84 -1.21
N GLY A 181 -5.34 -2.85 -0.35
CA GLY A 181 -4.05 -2.57 0.26
C GLY A 181 -3.58 -3.65 1.25
N LYS A 182 -2.33 -3.52 1.71
CA LYS A 182 -1.70 -4.43 2.67
C LYS A 182 -2.56 -4.57 3.93
N PRO A 183 -2.67 -5.77 4.52
CA PRO A 183 -2.00 -7.03 4.19
C PRO A 183 -2.68 -7.87 3.10
N GLU A 184 -3.65 -7.31 2.38
CA GLU A 184 -4.40 -8.09 1.40
C GLU A 184 -3.48 -8.50 0.23
N PRO A 185 -3.66 -9.71 -0.35
CA PRO A 185 -2.79 -10.21 -1.41
C PRO A 185 -2.79 -9.37 -2.70
N ILE A 186 -3.85 -8.58 -2.92
CA ILE A 186 -4.10 -7.92 -4.22
C ILE A 186 -2.98 -6.92 -4.55
N ILE A 187 -2.67 -5.99 -3.65
CA ILE A 187 -1.58 -5.00 -3.90
C ILE A 187 -0.21 -5.67 -4.08
N MET A 188 0.05 -6.76 -3.35
CA MET A 188 1.30 -7.50 -3.45
C MET A 188 1.38 -8.24 -4.79
N THR A 189 0.27 -8.81 -5.25
CA THR A 189 0.19 -9.48 -6.56
C THR A 189 0.48 -8.49 -7.68
N LYS A 190 -0.07 -7.27 -7.62
CA LYS A 190 0.23 -6.21 -8.60
C LYS A 190 1.71 -5.81 -8.61
N ALA A 191 2.31 -5.67 -7.43
CA ALA A 191 3.73 -5.39 -7.34
C ALA A 191 4.59 -6.55 -7.89
N LEU A 192 4.19 -7.81 -7.66
CA LEU A 192 4.86 -8.99 -8.18
C LEU A 192 4.71 -9.13 -9.70
N GLU A 193 3.54 -8.83 -10.27
CA GLU A 193 3.31 -8.80 -11.72
C GLU A 193 4.24 -7.78 -12.39
N GLN A 194 4.40 -6.60 -11.80
CA GLN A 194 5.36 -5.60 -12.30
C GLN A 194 6.82 -6.11 -12.28
N LEU A 195 7.21 -6.86 -11.26
CA LEU A 195 8.54 -7.48 -11.16
C LEU A 195 8.70 -8.67 -12.12
N ASP A 196 7.64 -9.41 -12.41
CA ASP A 196 7.65 -10.53 -13.37
C ASP A 196 7.93 -10.05 -14.80
N LEU A 197 7.52 -8.81 -15.15
CA LEU A 197 7.92 -8.16 -16.41
C LEU A 197 9.45 -8.00 -16.55
N LEU A 198 10.18 -8.01 -15.44
CA LEU A 198 11.64 -7.99 -15.38
C LEU A 198 12.26 -9.40 -15.27
N GLY A 199 11.42 -10.45 -15.28
CA GLY A 199 11.83 -11.85 -15.12
C GLY A 199 12.17 -12.25 -13.69
N VAL A 200 11.70 -11.50 -12.68
CA VAL A 200 11.91 -11.80 -11.26
C VAL A 200 10.72 -12.61 -10.74
N LYS A 201 10.99 -13.79 -10.20
CA LYS A 201 9.94 -14.67 -9.65
C LYS A 201 9.65 -14.36 -8.18
N PRO A 202 8.44 -14.66 -7.66
CA PRO A 202 8.08 -14.40 -6.26
C PRO A 202 9.08 -14.96 -5.24
N GLU A 203 9.61 -16.16 -5.44
CA GLU A 203 10.61 -16.76 -4.55
C GLU A 203 11.96 -16.01 -4.51
N GLU A 204 12.16 -15.03 -5.39
CA GLU A 204 13.35 -14.19 -5.48
C GLU A 204 13.12 -12.77 -4.93
N VAL A 205 11.93 -12.51 -4.37
CA VAL A 205 11.50 -11.22 -3.82
C VAL A 205 11.44 -11.27 -2.30
N ALA A 206 11.78 -10.16 -1.64
CA ALA A 206 11.52 -9.97 -0.22
C ALA A 206 10.72 -8.70 0.06
N MET A 207 9.75 -8.78 0.98
CA MET A 207 9.02 -7.63 1.51
C MET A 207 9.72 -7.05 2.75
N VAL A 208 10.08 -5.77 2.72
CA VAL A 208 10.71 -5.04 3.83
C VAL A 208 9.67 -4.12 4.48
N GLY A 209 9.49 -4.25 5.79
CA GLY A 209 8.53 -3.43 6.52
C GLY A 209 8.71 -3.44 8.05
N ASP A 210 8.03 -2.55 8.75
CA ASP A 210 8.08 -2.41 10.21
C ASP A 210 6.76 -2.81 10.91
N LEU A 211 5.67 -2.90 10.16
CA LEU A 211 4.37 -3.25 10.72
C LEU A 211 4.00 -4.69 10.36
N TYR A 212 3.95 -5.58 11.36
CA TYR A 212 3.72 -7.00 11.12
C TYR A 212 2.34 -7.25 10.50
N ASP A 213 1.29 -6.63 11.06
CA ASP A 213 -0.09 -6.90 10.67
C ASP A 213 -0.42 -6.39 9.25
N THR A 214 0.46 -5.59 8.63
CA THR A 214 0.36 -5.15 7.23
C THR A 214 1.47 -5.73 6.37
N ASP A 215 2.74 -5.38 6.64
CA ASP A 215 3.85 -5.59 5.71
C ASP A 215 4.36 -7.02 5.75
N ILE A 216 4.55 -7.55 6.95
CA ILE A 216 5.03 -8.92 7.12
C ILE A 216 3.92 -9.88 6.72
N LEU A 217 2.69 -9.62 7.18
CA LEU A 217 1.55 -10.45 6.82
C LEU A 217 1.25 -10.37 5.31
N SER A 218 1.45 -9.23 4.63
CA SER A 218 1.27 -9.15 3.17
C SER A 218 2.24 -10.05 2.42
N GLY A 219 3.52 -10.08 2.82
CA GLY A 219 4.51 -10.96 2.22
C GLY A 219 4.22 -12.44 2.49
N ILE A 220 3.86 -12.79 3.73
CA ILE A 220 3.43 -14.15 4.10
C ILE A 220 2.23 -14.60 3.25
N ASN A 221 1.23 -13.74 3.09
CA ASN A 221 0.00 -14.06 2.36
C ASN A 221 0.24 -14.35 0.87
N VAL A 222 1.34 -13.88 0.29
CA VAL A 222 1.75 -14.18 -1.10
C VAL A 222 2.97 -15.10 -1.20
N ASN A 223 3.36 -15.73 -0.09
CA ASN A 223 4.48 -16.67 0.00
C ASN A 223 5.83 -16.12 -0.45
N ILE A 224 6.11 -14.84 -0.18
CA ILE A 224 7.45 -14.26 -0.35
C ILE A 224 8.14 -14.10 1.00
N ASP A 225 9.47 -14.05 0.97
CA ASP A 225 10.25 -13.84 2.19
C ASP A 225 10.02 -12.42 2.73
N THR A 226 10.13 -12.24 4.05
CA THR A 226 9.87 -10.95 4.71
C THR A 226 11.01 -10.53 5.61
N ILE A 227 11.36 -9.25 5.57
CA ILE A 227 12.40 -8.61 6.36
C ILE A 227 11.75 -7.56 7.25
N HIS A 228 11.67 -7.86 8.55
CA HIS A 228 11.17 -6.92 9.54
C HIS A 228 12.27 -5.99 10.04
N VAL A 229 12.02 -4.67 10.03
CA VAL A 229 12.90 -3.67 10.65
C VAL A 229 12.25 -3.06 11.90
N GLN A 230 13.01 -2.94 12.98
CA GLN A 230 12.50 -2.50 14.30
C GLN A 230 12.44 -0.98 14.46
N THR A 231 12.46 -0.22 13.36
CA THR A 231 12.50 1.26 13.35
C THR A 231 11.13 1.90 13.50
N GLY A 232 10.06 1.14 13.24
CA GLY A 232 8.70 1.63 13.20
C GLY A 232 7.81 1.08 14.32
N VAL A 233 6.73 0.41 13.95
CA VAL A 233 5.61 0.11 14.87
C VAL A 233 5.81 -1.19 15.63
N THR A 234 6.16 -2.30 14.97
CA THR A 234 6.22 -3.61 15.63
C THR A 234 7.56 -3.81 16.32
N THR A 235 7.52 -4.13 17.61
CA THR A 235 8.73 -4.39 18.39
C THR A 235 9.23 -5.82 18.20
N LYS A 236 10.52 -6.05 18.46
CA LYS A 236 11.11 -7.41 18.47
C LYS A 236 10.34 -8.36 19.40
N ALA A 237 9.96 -7.89 20.58
CA ALA A 237 9.24 -8.70 21.56
C ALA A 237 7.84 -9.12 21.09
N GLU A 238 7.17 -8.28 20.28
CA GLU A 238 5.89 -8.63 19.67
C GLU A 238 6.06 -9.62 18.52
N ILE A 239 7.11 -9.47 17.69
CA ILE A 239 7.45 -10.41 16.62
C ILE A 239 7.72 -11.82 17.17
N GLU A 240 8.47 -11.93 18.28
CA GLU A 240 8.78 -13.21 18.93
C GLU A 240 7.55 -13.97 19.43
N GLN A 241 6.39 -13.31 19.52
CA GLN A 241 5.11 -13.89 19.96
C GLN A 241 4.20 -14.27 18.79
N LYS A 242 4.57 -13.96 17.54
CA LYS A 242 3.74 -14.27 16.35
C LYS A 242 3.87 -15.74 15.99
N ASP A 243 2.73 -16.37 15.66
CA ASP A 243 2.68 -17.78 15.25
C ASP A 243 3.50 -18.05 13.97
N VAL A 244 3.55 -17.07 13.07
CA VAL A 244 4.35 -17.10 11.84
C VAL A 244 5.33 -15.92 11.86
N PRO A 245 6.58 -16.12 12.29
CA PRO A 245 7.54 -15.03 12.33
C PRO A 245 7.96 -14.59 10.91
N PRO A 246 8.47 -13.34 10.74
CA PRO A 246 9.11 -12.95 9.49
C PRO A 246 10.34 -13.82 9.20
N THR A 247 10.70 -13.99 7.93
CA THR A 247 11.93 -14.72 7.52
C THR A 247 13.17 -14.14 8.22
N TYR A 248 13.26 -12.81 8.32
CA TYR A 248 14.33 -12.12 9.02
C TYR A 248 13.80 -10.95 9.86
N SER A 249 14.47 -10.63 10.96
CA SER A 249 14.25 -9.39 11.68
C SER A 249 15.56 -8.74 12.10
N PHE A 250 15.69 -7.46 11.79
CA PHE A 250 16.86 -6.64 12.07
C PHE A 250 16.48 -5.40 12.86
N LYS A 251 17.46 -4.83 13.56
CA LYS A 251 17.24 -3.60 14.32
C LYS A 251 16.86 -2.43 13.41
N ASP A 252 17.54 -2.32 12.28
CA ASP A 252 17.38 -1.23 11.31
C ASP A 252 17.91 -1.65 9.94
N LEU A 253 17.80 -0.74 8.95
CA LEU A 253 18.25 -0.99 7.58
C LEU A 253 19.78 -1.07 7.45
N ASN A 254 20.56 -0.52 8.39
CA ASN A 254 22.02 -0.68 8.36
C ASN A 254 22.42 -2.14 8.62
N GLU A 255 21.75 -2.80 9.57
CA GLU A 255 21.95 -4.23 9.81
C GLU A 255 21.54 -5.09 8.59
N VAL A 256 20.48 -4.70 7.86
CA VAL A 256 20.09 -5.37 6.62
C VAL A 256 21.22 -5.30 5.57
N ILE A 257 21.79 -4.11 5.35
CA ILE A 257 22.91 -3.92 4.41
C ILE A 257 24.11 -4.78 4.80
N ASN A 258 24.50 -4.76 6.09
CA ASN A 258 25.62 -5.56 6.59
C ASN A 258 25.44 -7.06 6.34
N GLU A 259 24.20 -7.56 6.29
CA GLU A 259 23.90 -8.96 6.00
C GLU A 259 23.81 -9.29 4.51
N LEU A 260 23.61 -8.28 3.66
CA LEU A 260 23.65 -8.39 2.19
C LEU A 260 25.07 -8.31 1.63
N GLU A 261 25.98 -7.66 2.35
CA GLU A 261 27.39 -7.51 1.95
C GLU A 261 28.27 -8.71 2.36
N LYS A 262 27.74 -9.65 3.16
CA LYS A 262 28.43 -10.89 3.58
C LYS A 262 28.35 -11.99 2.53
#